data_AF-A0A6A4RIW8-F1
#
_entry.id   AF-A0A6A4RIW8-F1
#
_cell.length_a   1.000
_cell.length_b   1.000
_cell.length_c   1.000
_cell.angle_alpha   90.00
_cell.angle_beta   90.00
_cell.angle_gamma   90.00
#
_symmetry.space_group_name_H-M   'P 1'
#
loop_
_entity.id
_entity.type
_entity.pdbx_description
1 polymer ?
#
loop_
_entity_poly.entity_id
_entity_poly.type
_entity_poly.pdbx_seq_one_letter_code
_entity_poly.pdbx_strand_id
1 'polypeptide(L)'
;MTAFLRIFGILFLALAPALSQADTRRIALVMGMSEYQTLPSLENTKNDATAMAAMLSSIGFDVTLSVDAGVAEIDQLLDDFAFRSEVADLALIYFAGHGIEVQGENFLIPVDAAVQSNLDVQRQSMSLKRLLGAVDRARKMRIVILDSCRNNPLGDAIALDGGAIDTTSVDGTRGTGGGMAAADPERGTLVAFAARDGQVALDGTGVNSPYALALMDKMAQPGLEISLMFRQVRDQVLNQTGNLQEPHTYGSLTGVPFYLAGAAEGQVDVASSAAIDAWAALRPDQEDQLLALADLGDTRSMLGLAYIRLNPNEGRFDPKAAVSFLQRAADAGSPEAQFELAKLYERGTGVNEDHTRALKLYQAAAEQDFADAINDLGFLHYQGGLGLPANPQKALEFFERAADLRHPQAQFNFAALIDDGLIADKGPDDSAYYLYQALRTGSSDVLTLLSERPTMFTDQTRRALQARLKDNSFYQGAIDGDFGPGTQRGIRRAYGIEE
;
A
#
# COMPACT_ATOMS: atom_id res chain seq x y z
N MET A 1 73.64 -23.95 9.33
CA MET A 1 72.83 -23.15 10.27
C MET A 1 71.59 -22.66 9.53
N THR A 2 70.47 -23.34 9.82
CA THR A 2 69.07 -22.86 9.79
C THR A 2 68.58 -22.03 8.60
N ALA A 3 67.89 -22.73 7.68
CA ALA A 3 66.91 -22.18 6.76
C ALA A 3 65.65 -21.73 7.52
N PHE A 4 65.19 -20.49 7.30
CA PHE A 4 63.92 -19.99 7.82
C PHE A 4 62.80 -20.25 6.80
N LEU A 5 61.97 -21.24 7.10
CA LEU A 5 60.74 -21.57 6.40
C LEU A 5 59.65 -20.57 6.83
N ARG A 6 59.18 -19.71 5.91
CA ARG A 6 58.01 -18.85 6.15
C ARG A 6 56.74 -19.66 5.85
N ILE A 7 56.02 -20.04 6.91
CA ILE A 7 54.71 -20.69 6.83
C ILE A 7 53.67 -19.61 6.47
N PHE A 8 53.04 -19.75 5.30
CA PHE A 8 51.84 -18.99 4.94
C PHE A 8 50.64 -19.62 5.67
N GLY A 9 50.10 -18.92 6.67
CA GLY A 9 48.84 -19.28 7.31
C GLY A 9 47.68 -18.90 6.41
N ILE A 10 47.01 -19.89 5.83
CA ILE A 10 45.73 -19.70 5.13
C ILE A 10 44.66 -19.43 6.19
N LEU A 11 44.21 -18.17 6.28
CA LEU A 11 43.07 -17.77 7.09
C LEU A 11 41.79 -18.29 6.41
N PHE A 12 41.25 -19.39 6.91
CA PHE A 12 39.91 -19.85 6.55
C PHE A 12 38.89 -18.86 7.10
N LEU A 13 38.45 -17.90 6.28
CA LEU A 13 37.30 -17.06 6.58
C LEU A 13 36.05 -17.95 6.44
N ALA A 14 35.56 -18.46 7.56
CA ALA A 14 34.25 -19.10 7.59
C ALA A 14 33.20 -18.01 7.28
N LEU A 15 32.65 -18.04 6.07
CA LEU A 15 31.40 -17.33 5.76
C LEU A 15 30.29 -17.96 6.60
N ALA A 16 29.99 -17.36 7.74
CA ALA A 16 28.70 -17.54 8.36
C ALA A 16 27.66 -16.89 7.43
N PRO A 17 26.55 -17.57 7.08
CA PRO A 17 25.45 -16.90 6.41
C PRO A 17 24.99 -15.75 7.30
N ALA A 18 24.94 -14.54 6.73
CA ALA A 18 24.28 -13.42 7.39
C ALA A 18 22.84 -13.87 7.65
N LEU A 19 22.49 -14.04 8.93
CA LEU A 19 21.08 -14.11 9.32
C LEU A 19 20.47 -12.80 8.84
N SER A 20 19.56 -12.89 7.86
CA SER A 20 18.73 -11.78 7.43
C SER A 20 18.01 -11.25 8.68
N GLN A 21 18.42 -10.07 9.17
CA GLN A 21 17.61 -9.36 10.13
C GLN A 21 16.31 -9.00 9.40
N ALA A 22 15.17 -9.34 9.99
CA ALA A 22 13.87 -8.89 9.49
C ALA A 22 13.94 -7.38 9.28
N ASP A 23 13.62 -6.92 8.07
CA ASP A 23 13.54 -5.49 7.82
C ASP A 23 12.25 -5.00 8.48
N THR A 24 12.39 -4.32 9.63
CA THR A 24 11.28 -3.74 10.42
C THR A 24 10.33 -2.84 9.60
N ARG A 25 10.68 -2.49 8.36
CA ARG A 25 9.82 -1.73 7.43
C ARG A 25 8.83 -2.61 6.66
N ARG A 26 8.89 -3.92 6.78
CA ARG A 26 7.98 -4.87 6.11
C ARG A 26 7.25 -5.68 7.17
N ILE A 27 5.98 -5.37 7.39
CA ILE A 27 5.19 -6.03 8.44
C ILE A 27 4.06 -6.84 7.83
N ALA A 28 3.73 -7.96 8.46
CA ALA A 28 2.57 -8.75 8.10
C ALA A 28 1.76 -9.22 9.31
N LEU A 29 0.44 -9.18 9.19
CA LEU A 29 -0.50 -9.84 10.09
C LEU A 29 -1.15 -11.00 9.34
N VAL A 30 -0.94 -12.22 9.83
CA VAL A 30 -1.42 -13.45 9.21
C VAL A 30 -2.41 -14.10 10.15
N MET A 31 -3.64 -14.29 9.69
CA MET A 31 -4.76 -14.80 10.47
C MET A 31 -5.33 -16.06 9.82
N GLY A 32 -5.46 -17.14 10.59
CA GLY A 32 -6.12 -18.38 10.16
C GLY A 32 -7.24 -18.78 11.11
N MET A 33 -8.44 -18.98 10.59
CA MET A 33 -9.64 -19.34 11.36
C MET A 33 -10.15 -20.71 10.95
N SER A 34 -10.03 -21.69 11.85
CA SER A 34 -10.28 -23.11 11.60
C SER A 34 -11.34 -23.68 12.55
N GLU A 35 -11.17 -23.50 13.86
CA GLU A 35 -11.97 -24.12 14.91
C GLU A 35 -13.17 -23.26 15.32
N TYR A 36 -14.12 -23.09 14.40
CA TYR A 36 -15.34 -22.32 14.63
C TYR A 36 -16.27 -22.94 15.67
N GLN A 37 -16.82 -22.11 16.56
CA GLN A 37 -17.79 -22.56 17.57
C GLN A 37 -19.17 -22.83 16.97
N THR A 38 -19.61 -22.04 15.98
CA THR A 38 -20.97 -22.10 15.42
C THR A 38 -21.02 -22.39 13.91
N LEU A 39 -19.87 -22.44 13.23
CA LEU A 39 -19.75 -22.69 11.79
C LEU A 39 -18.98 -23.98 11.52
N PRO A 40 -19.08 -24.57 10.31
CA PRO A 40 -18.24 -25.69 9.92
C PRO A 40 -16.76 -25.35 10.03
N SER A 41 -15.96 -26.28 10.55
CA SER A 41 -14.51 -26.14 10.62
C SER A 41 -13.88 -26.13 9.23
N LEU A 42 -12.79 -25.38 9.08
CA LEU A 42 -11.97 -25.34 7.86
C LEU A 42 -10.58 -25.88 8.18
N GLU A 43 -10.26 -27.10 7.75
CA GLU A 43 -9.07 -27.82 8.21
C GLU A 43 -7.76 -27.16 7.73
N ASN A 44 -7.76 -26.60 6.51
CA ASN A 44 -6.52 -26.10 5.91
C ASN A 44 -6.19 -24.65 6.24
N THR A 45 -7.16 -23.83 6.61
CA THR A 45 -6.94 -22.40 6.95
C THR A 45 -5.83 -22.15 7.99
N LYS A 46 -5.73 -23.01 9.01
CA LYS A 46 -4.65 -22.97 10.01
C LYS A 46 -3.30 -23.31 9.40
N ASN A 47 -3.25 -24.33 8.54
CA ASN A 47 -2.05 -24.72 7.81
C ASN A 47 -1.61 -23.64 6.82
N ASP A 48 -2.58 -23.01 6.14
CA ASP A 48 -2.36 -21.91 5.19
C ASP A 48 -1.77 -20.70 5.90
N ALA A 49 -2.39 -20.25 6.99
CA ALA A 49 -1.86 -19.16 7.80
C ALA A 49 -0.46 -19.46 8.34
N THR A 50 -0.23 -20.67 8.87
CA THR A 50 1.09 -21.05 9.42
C THR A 50 2.16 -21.09 8.33
N ALA A 51 1.86 -21.68 7.17
CA ALA A 51 2.79 -21.76 6.04
C ALA A 51 3.06 -20.39 5.42
N MET A 52 2.01 -19.57 5.26
CA MET A 52 2.12 -18.20 4.75
C MET A 52 2.98 -17.33 5.66
N ALA A 53 2.80 -17.45 6.99
CA ALA A 53 3.62 -16.74 7.96
C ALA A 53 5.09 -17.13 7.83
N ALA A 54 5.39 -18.42 7.74
CA ALA A 54 6.77 -18.90 7.56
C ALA A 54 7.40 -18.40 6.25
N MET A 55 6.64 -18.41 5.15
CA MET A 55 7.07 -17.91 3.85
C MET A 55 7.36 -16.40 3.91
N LEU A 56 6.44 -15.60 4.45
CA LEU A 56 6.60 -14.15 4.61
C LEU A 56 7.83 -13.82 5.46
N SER A 57 8.05 -14.53 6.56
CA SER A 57 9.26 -14.38 7.37
C SER A 57 10.53 -14.72 6.57
N SER A 58 10.49 -15.76 5.72
CA SER A 58 11.64 -16.16 4.88
C SER A 58 12.06 -15.10 3.86
N ILE A 59 11.11 -14.26 3.41
CA ILE A 59 11.35 -13.15 2.48
C ILE A 59 11.48 -11.80 3.20
N GLY A 60 11.68 -11.81 4.52
CA GLY A 60 12.11 -10.63 5.29
C GLY A 60 10.99 -9.80 5.92
N PHE A 61 9.76 -10.32 6.03
CA PHE A 61 8.72 -9.66 6.83
C PHE A 61 8.86 -9.94 8.33
N ASP A 62 8.53 -8.94 9.13
CA ASP A 62 8.17 -9.07 10.53
C ASP A 62 6.70 -9.52 10.63
N VAL A 63 6.49 -10.78 11.00
CA VAL A 63 5.18 -11.45 10.91
C VAL A 63 4.57 -11.64 12.29
N THR A 64 3.33 -11.19 12.44
CA THR A 64 2.44 -11.52 13.56
C THR A 64 1.45 -12.59 13.08
N LEU A 65 1.56 -13.81 13.60
CA LEU A 65 0.65 -14.93 13.29
C LEU A 65 -0.39 -15.08 14.41
N SER A 66 -1.66 -15.15 14.03
CA SER A 66 -2.78 -15.45 14.92
C SER A 66 -3.62 -16.59 14.33
N VAL A 67 -3.93 -17.59 15.16
CA VAL A 67 -4.73 -18.76 14.77
C VAL A 67 -5.91 -18.89 15.72
N ASP A 68 -7.10 -19.07 15.17
CA ASP A 68 -8.35 -19.23 15.91
C ASP A 68 -8.62 -18.09 16.90
N ALA A 69 -8.38 -16.85 16.46
CA ALA A 69 -8.58 -15.66 17.28
C ALA A 69 -10.06 -15.27 17.40
N GLY A 70 -10.45 -14.84 18.60
CA GLY A 70 -11.78 -14.29 18.85
C GLY A 70 -11.91 -12.81 18.49
N VAL A 71 -13.12 -12.27 18.56
CA VAL A 71 -13.41 -10.86 18.20
C VAL A 71 -12.48 -9.86 18.92
N ALA A 72 -12.38 -9.96 20.25
CA ALA A 72 -11.62 -9.00 21.06
C ALA A 72 -10.11 -9.06 20.80
N GLU A 73 -9.59 -10.24 20.49
CA GLU A 73 -8.18 -10.42 20.14
C GLU A 73 -7.88 -9.82 18.76
N ILE A 74 -8.74 -10.06 17.77
CA ILE A 74 -8.60 -9.48 16.43
C ILE A 74 -8.63 -7.95 16.48
N ASP A 75 -9.52 -7.35 17.28
CA ASP A 75 -9.58 -5.90 17.44
C ASP A 75 -8.26 -5.33 17.98
N GLN A 76 -7.70 -5.96 19.01
CA GLN A 76 -6.41 -5.55 19.56
C GLN A 76 -5.27 -5.72 18.55
N LEU A 77 -5.24 -6.86 17.83
CA LEU A 77 -4.23 -7.13 16.80
C LEU A 77 -4.27 -6.10 15.67
N LEU A 78 -5.46 -5.69 15.22
CA LEU A 78 -5.60 -4.69 14.17
C LEU A 78 -5.20 -3.30 14.65
N ASP A 79 -5.54 -2.91 15.88
CA ASP A 79 -5.15 -1.61 16.43
C ASP A 79 -3.61 -1.54 16.59
N ASP A 80 -2.98 -2.61 17.08
CA ASP A 80 -1.51 -2.70 17.20
C ASP A 80 -0.83 -2.71 15.82
N PHE A 81 -1.41 -3.43 14.85
CA PHE A 81 -0.90 -3.48 13.48
C PHE A 81 -1.04 -2.14 12.77
N ALA A 82 -2.14 -1.41 12.98
CA ALA A 82 -2.37 -0.08 12.43
C ALA A 82 -1.31 0.93 12.92
N PHE A 83 -0.98 0.89 14.20
CA PHE A 83 0.06 1.76 14.75
C PHE A 83 1.45 1.46 14.17
N ARG A 84 1.78 0.17 14.01
CA ARG A 84 3.06 -0.27 13.40
C ARG A 84 3.12 0.05 11.91
N SER A 85 1.99 -0.01 11.20
CA SER A 85 1.94 0.22 9.75
C SER A 85 2.33 1.64 9.37
N GLU A 86 2.13 2.62 10.24
CA GLU A 86 2.45 4.03 9.95
C GLU A 86 3.92 4.28 9.54
N VAL A 87 4.87 3.45 9.97
CA VAL A 87 6.30 3.54 9.60
C VAL A 87 6.77 2.44 8.69
N ALA A 88 5.90 1.48 8.39
CA ALA A 88 6.20 0.40 7.47
C ALA A 88 6.21 0.93 6.03
N ASP A 89 7.21 0.52 5.24
CA ASP A 89 7.19 0.68 3.79
C ASP A 89 6.10 -0.22 3.19
N LEU A 90 5.93 -1.42 3.75
CA LEU A 90 4.97 -2.42 3.29
C LEU A 90 4.20 -3.01 4.47
N ALA A 91 2.87 -2.96 4.40
CA ALA A 91 1.98 -3.66 5.32
C ALA A 91 1.12 -4.67 4.57
N LEU A 92 1.11 -5.92 5.05
CA LEU A 92 0.34 -7.01 4.47
C LEU A 92 -0.56 -7.66 5.53
N ILE A 93 -1.85 -7.79 5.24
CA ILE A 93 -2.76 -8.64 6.01
C ILE A 93 -3.13 -9.84 5.15
N TYR A 94 -2.94 -11.05 5.68
CA TYR A 94 -3.46 -12.28 5.09
C TYR A 94 -4.49 -12.87 6.04
N PHE A 95 -5.69 -13.18 5.53
CA PHE A 95 -6.74 -13.84 6.29
C PHE A 95 -7.20 -15.11 5.55
N ALA A 96 -7.22 -16.24 6.25
CA ALA A 96 -7.81 -17.49 5.80
C ALA A 96 -8.96 -17.89 6.75
N GLY A 97 -10.16 -18.12 6.22
CA GLY A 97 -11.34 -18.42 7.04
C GLY A 97 -12.68 -18.23 6.30
N HIS A 98 -13.79 -18.19 7.04
CA HIS A 98 -15.10 -17.85 6.47
C HIS A 98 -15.23 -16.34 6.20
N GLY A 99 -15.77 -16.00 5.03
CA GLY A 99 -16.07 -14.63 4.63
C GLY A 99 -17.49 -14.52 4.04
N ILE A 100 -18.17 -13.42 4.33
CA ILE A 100 -19.57 -13.18 3.91
C ILE A 100 -19.75 -11.74 3.42
N GLU A 101 -20.61 -11.54 2.42
CA GLU A 101 -21.10 -10.21 2.05
C GLU A 101 -22.44 -9.91 2.70
N VAL A 102 -22.56 -8.74 3.33
CA VAL A 102 -23.84 -8.20 3.80
C VAL A 102 -23.97 -6.76 3.31
N GLN A 103 -25.00 -6.49 2.50
CA GLN A 103 -25.32 -5.15 1.97
C GLN A 103 -24.15 -4.48 1.22
N GLY A 104 -23.42 -5.21 0.40
CA GLY A 104 -22.27 -4.65 -0.33
C GLY A 104 -21.00 -4.49 0.50
N GLU A 105 -20.95 -5.01 1.72
CA GLU A 105 -19.76 -4.98 2.59
C GLU A 105 -19.28 -6.38 2.93
N ASN A 106 -17.95 -6.54 2.92
CA ASN A 106 -17.28 -7.80 3.21
C ASN A 106 -16.98 -7.93 4.68
N PHE A 107 -17.37 -9.08 5.24
CA PHE A 107 -17.12 -9.44 6.62
C PHE A 107 -16.36 -10.76 6.70
N LEU A 108 -15.43 -10.84 7.64
CA LEU A 108 -14.56 -11.96 7.92
C LEU A 108 -14.91 -12.46 9.32
N ILE A 109 -15.14 -13.76 9.47
CA ILE A 109 -15.78 -14.30 10.66
C ILE A 109 -14.72 -14.84 11.64
N PRO A 110 -14.63 -14.30 12.87
CA PRO A 110 -13.83 -14.85 13.98
C PRO A 110 -14.36 -16.19 14.48
N VAL A 111 -13.54 -16.98 15.17
CA VAL A 111 -13.95 -18.35 15.58
C VAL A 111 -15.04 -18.40 16.64
N ASP A 112 -15.16 -17.35 17.46
CA ASP A 112 -16.14 -17.22 18.55
C ASP A 112 -17.40 -16.44 18.13
N ALA A 113 -17.49 -16.00 16.88
CA ALA A 113 -18.62 -15.24 16.38
C ALA A 113 -19.85 -16.14 16.20
N ALA A 114 -20.92 -15.85 16.94
CA ALA A 114 -22.18 -16.57 16.85
C ALA A 114 -23.06 -15.97 15.74
N VAL A 115 -22.72 -16.30 14.49
CA VAL A 115 -23.38 -15.74 13.30
C VAL A 115 -24.62 -16.55 12.93
N GLN A 116 -25.81 -16.02 13.26
CA GLN A 116 -27.11 -16.63 12.91
C GLN A 116 -27.97 -15.74 12.00
N SER A 117 -27.65 -14.45 11.91
CA SER A 117 -28.36 -13.46 11.11
C SER A 117 -27.41 -12.43 10.50
N ASN A 118 -27.88 -11.66 9.51
CA ASN A 118 -27.10 -10.54 8.96
C ASN A 118 -26.73 -9.49 10.02
N LEU A 119 -27.58 -9.30 11.04
CA LEU A 119 -27.29 -8.39 12.15
C LEU A 119 -26.16 -8.92 13.04
N ASP A 120 -26.07 -10.24 13.22
CA ASP A 120 -24.99 -10.87 13.97
C ASP A 120 -23.66 -10.74 13.23
N VAL A 121 -23.66 -10.91 11.89
CA VAL A 121 -22.48 -10.65 11.04
C VAL A 121 -21.97 -9.23 11.30
N GLN A 122 -22.83 -8.22 11.22
CA GLN A 122 -22.42 -6.83 11.39
C GLN A 122 -21.89 -6.50 12.79
N ARG A 123 -22.30 -7.27 13.82
CA ARG A 123 -21.94 -7.01 15.22
C ARG A 123 -20.75 -7.83 15.72
N GLN A 124 -20.54 -9.01 15.14
CA GLN A 124 -19.61 -10.01 15.65
C GLN A 124 -18.54 -10.41 14.63
N SER A 125 -18.55 -9.83 13.43
CA SER A 125 -17.55 -10.07 12.39
C SER A 125 -16.72 -8.81 12.11
N MET A 126 -15.55 -9.04 11.54
CA MET A 126 -14.61 -8.00 11.14
C MET A 126 -14.90 -7.56 9.71
N SER A 127 -15.04 -6.25 9.43
CA SER A 127 -15.26 -5.80 8.06
C SER A 127 -13.96 -5.53 7.29
N LEU A 128 -13.97 -5.69 5.96
CA LEU A 128 -12.83 -5.38 5.10
C LEU A 128 -12.36 -3.93 5.26
N LYS A 129 -13.29 -2.99 5.53
CA LYS A 129 -12.92 -1.59 5.81
C LYS A 129 -12.00 -1.47 7.03
N ARG A 130 -12.21 -2.30 8.07
CA ARG A 130 -11.35 -2.34 9.26
C ARG A 130 -9.93 -2.82 8.90
N LEU A 131 -9.79 -3.84 8.06
CA LEU A 131 -8.47 -4.32 7.59
C LEU A 131 -7.78 -3.26 6.73
N LEU A 132 -8.52 -2.64 5.82
CA LEU A 132 -8.02 -1.55 4.98
C LEU A 132 -7.53 -0.38 5.85
N GLY A 133 -8.28 0.00 6.88
CA GLY A 133 -7.86 1.02 7.85
C GLY A 133 -6.57 0.65 8.61
N ALA A 134 -6.34 -0.64 8.88
CA ALA A 134 -5.13 -1.08 9.57
C ALA A 134 -3.87 -1.04 8.68
N VAL A 135 -4.01 -1.27 7.38
CA VAL A 135 -2.88 -1.11 6.42
C VAL A 135 -2.72 0.32 5.92
N ASP A 136 -3.77 1.15 5.96
CA ASP A 136 -3.85 2.46 5.31
C ASP A 136 -2.64 3.35 5.59
N ARG A 137 -2.06 3.29 6.79
CA ARG A 137 -0.99 4.22 7.13
C ARG A 137 0.39 3.85 6.60
N ALA A 138 0.57 2.68 5.99
CA ALA A 138 1.84 2.27 5.36
C ALA A 138 2.28 3.21 4.23
N ARG A 139 3.60 3.35 4.07
CA ARG A 139 4.24 4.41 3.27
C ARG A 139 4.24 4.15 1.78
N LYS A 140 4.46 2.90 1.36
CA LYS A 140 4.63 2.57 -0.07
C LYS A 140 3.55 1.62 -0.56
N MET A 141 3.29 0.55 0.19
CA MET A 141 2.42 -0.54 -0.28
C MET A 141 1.55 -1.11 0.84
N ARG A 142 0.29 -1.32 0.52
CA ARG A 142 -0.75 -1.81 1.42
C ARG A 142 -1.42 -3.01 0.75
N ILE A 143 -1.40 -4.16 1.40
CA ILE A 143 -1.90 -5.40 0.79
C ILE A 143 -2.86 -6.08 1.77
N VAL A 144 -4.06 -6.41 1.31
CA VAL A 144 -5.00 -7.27 2.03
C VAL A 144 -5.29 -8.48 1.14
N ILE A 145 -4.98 -9.68 1.62
CA ILE A 145 -5.20 -10.94 0.93
C ILE A 145 -6.24 -11.74 1.70
N LEU A 146 -7.36 -12.03 1.04
CA LEU A 146 -8.48 -12.75 1.60
C LEU A 146 -8.59 -14.13 0.95
N ASP A 147 -8.08 -15.13 1.66
CA ASP A 147 -8.24 -16.55 1.37
C ASP A 147 -9.48 -17.11 2.08
N SER A 148 -10.61 -16.45 1.84
CA SER A 148 -11.86 -16.81 2.48
C SER A 148 -12.84 -17.44 1.51
N CYS A 149 -13.50 -18.51 1.95
CA CYS A 149 -14.64 -19.07 1.24
C CYS A 149 -15.74 -18.01 1.17
N ARG A 150 -16.17 -17.64 -0.04
CA ARG A 150 -17.29 -16.73 -0.29
C ARG A 150 -18.62 -17.47 -0.32
N ASN A 151 -18.80 -18.46 0.54
CA ASN A 151 -20.08 -19.15 0.72
C ASN A 151 -20.84 -18.46 1.84
N ASN A 152 -22.08 -18.05 1.61
CA ASN A 152 -22.94 -17.58 2.70
C ASN A 152 -23.34 -18.77 3.60
N PRO A 153 -22.82 -18.90 4.83
CA PRO A 153 -23.19 -20.00 5.73
C PRO A 153 -24.66 -19.94 6.17
N LEU A 154 -25.34 -18.81 5.97
CA LEU A 154 -26.73 -18.58 6.35
C LEU A 154 -27.73 -18.99 5.25
N GLY A 155 -27.27 -19.37 4.05
CA GLY A 155 -28.11 -19.74 2.91
C GLY A 155 -29.08 -18.64 2.45
N ASP A 156 -30.08 -19.00 1.63
CA ASP A 156 -31.15 -18.09 1.16
C ASP A 156 -32.18 -17.71 2.25
N ALA A 157 -32.01 -18.22 3.49
CA ALA A 157 -33.03 -18.15 4.54
C ALA A 157 -33.32 -16.74 5.07
N ILE A 158 -32.47 -15.75 4.75
CA ILE A 158 -32.59 -14.37 5.23
C ILE A 158 -33.15 -13.42 4.16
N ALA A 159 -33.24 -13.85 2.89
CA ALA A 159 -33.83 -13.03 1.82
C ALA A 159 -35.35 -12.85 1.95
N LEU A 160 -36.02 -13.57 2.86
CA LEU A 160 -37.48 -13.65 2.97
C LEU A 160 -38.10 -12.88 4.15
N ASP A 161 -37.31 -12.25 5.03
CA ASP A 161 -37.86 -11.51 6.19
C ASP A 161 -37.91 -9.99 5.98
N GLY A 162 -37.64 -9.53 4.76
CA GLY A 162 -37.96 -8.16 4.33
C GLY A 162 -39.42 -8.09 3.89
N GLY A 163 -40.29 -7.62 4.79
CA GLY A 163 -41.73 -7.54 4.60
C GLY A 163 -42.18 -7.01 3.24
N ALA A 164 -43.28 -7.60 2.75
CA ALA A 164 -43.98 -7.21 1.55
C ALA A 164 -44.22 -5.70 1.49
N ILE A 165 -43.54 -5.02 0.57
CA ILE A 165 -43.92 -3.70 0.09
C ILE A 165 -44.06 -3.78 -1.43
N ASP A 166 -45.14 -3.13 -1.84
CA ASP A 166 -45.85 -3.15 -3.11
C ASP A 166 -44.97 -2.99 -4.36
N THR A 167 -45.36 -3.72 -5.39
CA THR A 167 -44.72 -3.76 -6.70
C THR A 167 -45.00 -2.48 -7.49
N THR A 168 -43.97 -1.73 -7.88
CA THR A 168 -43.85 -1.18 -9.25
C THR A 168 -42.44 -0.63 -9.53
N SER A 169 -41.88 -1.08 -10.66
CA SER A 169 -40.80 -0.49 -11.47
C SER A 169 -39.39 -0.40 -10.86
N VAL A 170 -38.45 -1.19 -11.40
CA VAL A 170 -37.39 -0.78 -12.36
C VAL A 170 -36.39 -1.94 -12.50
N ASP A 171 -36.01 -2.20 -13.75
CA ASP A 171 -34.91 -3.00 -14.30
C ASP A 171 -34.19 -4.09 -13.51
N GLY A 172 -34.05 -5.23 -14.18
CA GLY A 172 -33.43 -6.45 -13.70
C GLY A 172 -31.98 -6.26 -13.25
N THR A 173 -31.79 -6.30 -11.94
CA THR A 173 -30.51 -6.62 -11.31
C THR A 173 -30.50 -8.13 -11.03
N ARG A 174 -29.52 -8.82 -11.62
CA ARG A 174 -29.18 -10.20 -11.25
C ARG A 174 -28.63 -10.15 -9.82
N GLY A 175 -29.45 -10.56 -8.85
CA GLY A 175 -29.06 -10.70 -7.45
C GLY A 175 -29.45 -12.08 -6.96
N THR A 176 -28.63 -13.08 -7.25
CA THR A 176 -28.69 -14.41 -6.62
C THR A 176 -27.29 -15.02 -6.66
N GLY A 177 -26.53 -14.81 -5.59
CA GLY A 177 -25.16 -15.29 -5.40
C GLY A 177 -24.48 -14.53 -4.26
N GLY A 178 -24.76 -14.89 -3.01
CA GLY A 178 -24.25 -14.20 -1.82
C GLY A 178 -22.81 -14.57 -1.48
N GLY A 179 -21.85 -13.70 -1.84
CA GLY A 179 -20.45 -13.76 -1.45
C GLY A 179 -19.78 -12.40 -1.66
N MET A 180 -18.61 -12.11 -1.05
CA MET A 180 -17.92 -10.79 -0.92
C MET A 180 -17.98 -9.70 -2.04
N ALA A 181 -18.57 -8.53 -1.79
CA ALA A 181 -18.55 -7.36 -2.68
C ALA A 181 -17.15 -6.97 -3.22
N ALA A 182 -17.13 -6.42 -4.43
CA ALA A 182 -15.94 -5.79 -5.01
C ALA A 182 -15.39 -4.69 -4.07
N ALA A 183 -14.07 -4.65 -3.89
CA ALA A 183 -13.40 -3.62 -3.09
C ALA A 183 -13.06 -2.41 -3.97
N ASP A 184 -13.22 -1.20 -3.41
CA ASP A 184 -12.75 0.06 -4.01
C ASP A 184 -11.74 0.73 -3.06
N PRO A 185 -10.50 0.21 -2.98
CA PRO A 185 -9.52 0.67 -2.00
C PRO A 185 -8.77 1.92 -2.51
N GLU A 186 -8.23 2.70 -1.58
CA GLU A 186 -7.40 3.87 -1.91
C GLU A 186 -6.15 3.48 -2.73
N ARG A 187 -5.54 4.45 -3.41
CA ARG A 187 -4.31 4.22 -4.19
C ARG A 187 -3.17 3.68 -3.33
N GLY A 188 -2.29 2.89 -3.94
CA GLY A 188 -1.23 2.16 -3.23
C GLY A 188 -1.75 0.97 -2.42
N THR A 189 -3.04 0.64 -2.53
CA THR A 189 -3.67 -0.48 -1.83
C THR A 189 -4.14 -1.54 -2.81
N LEU A 190 -3.79 -2.78 -2.49
CA LEU A 190 -4.20 -3.95 -3.24
C LEU A 190 -5.04 -4.86 -2.34
N VAL A 191 -6.20 -5.26 -2.84
CA VAL A 191 -7.02 -6.31 -2.22
C VAL A 191 -7.05 -7.51 -3.14
N ALA A 192 -6.50 -8.63 -2.69
CA ALA A 192 -6.50 -9.88 -3.43
C ALA A 192 -7.50 -10.86 -2.80
N PHE A 193 -8.34 -11.46 -3.62
CA PHE A 193 -9.32 -12.45 -3.23
C PHE A 193 -8.95 -13.79 -3.85
N ALA A 194 -9.07 -14.86 -3.07
CA ALA A 194 -8.86 -16.23 -3.53
C ALA A 194 -9.87 -16.67 -4.61
N ALA A 195 -11.05 -16.04 -4.66
CA ALA A 195 -12.07 -16.29 -5.68
C ALA A 195 -12.83 -15.00 -6.06
N ARG A 196 -13.18 -14.87 -7.34
CA ARG A 196 -14.01 -13.79 -7.88
C ARG A 196 -15.45 -13.86 -7.39
N ASP A 197 -16.23 -12.85 -7.77
CA ASP A 197 -17.64 -12.76 -7.44
C ASP A 197 -18.45 -14.00 -7.86
N GLY A 198 -19.19 -14.57 -6.90
CA GLY A 198 -20.03 -15.74 -7.11
C GLY A 198 -19.30 -17.09 -7.18
N GLN A 199 -18.00 -17.15 -6.91
CA GLN A 199 -17.24 -18.41 -6.80
C GLN A 199 -16.81 -18.68 -5.36
N VAL A 200 -16.59 -19.97 -5.05
CA VAL A 200 -16.15 -20.43 -3.73
C VAL A 200 -14.64 -20.66 -3.78
N ALA A 201 -13.91 -20.07 -2.84
CA ALA A 201 -12.50 -20.42 -2.62
C ALA A 201 -12.43 -21.82 -2.02
N LEU A 202 -11.64 -22.71 -2.64
CA LEU A 202 -11.55 -24.11 -2.23
C LEU A 202 -10.54 -24.24 -1.09
N ASP A 203 -10.95 -24.80 0.04
CA ASP A 203 -10.03 -25.19 1.15
C ASP A 203 -9.02 -26.26 0.69
N GLY A 204 -9.38 -27.04 -0.34
CA GLY A 204 -8.54 -28.08 -0.92
C GLY A 204 -8.68 -29.43 -0.22
N THR A 205 -7.98 -30.44 -0.74
CA THR A 205 -7.92 -31.81 -0.16
C THR A 205 -6.50 -32.20 0.27
N GLY A 206 -5.54 -31.32 0.03
CA GLY A 206 -4.15 -31.46 0.48
C GLY A 206 -3.93 -30.80 1.83
N VAL A 207 -2.66 -30.51 2.14
CA VAL A 207 -2.26 -29.85 3.39
C VAL A 207 -2.64 -28.36 3.42
N ASN A 208 -2.72 -27.74 2.24
CA ASN A 208 -2.96 -26.31 2.06
C ASN A 208 -3.94 -26.07 0.90
N SER A 209 -4.59 -24.91 0.90
CA SER A 209 -5.49 -24.50 -0.18
C SER A 209 -4.74 -24.31 -1.51
N PRO A 210 -5.38 -24.53 -2.67
CA PRO A 210 -4.76 -24.28 -3.97
C PRO A 210 -4.31 -22.81 -4.14
N TYR A 211 -5.06 -21.88 -3.55
CA TYR A 211 -4.71 -20.46 -3.58
C TYR A 211 -3.48 -20.16 -2.73
N ALA A 212 -3.45 -20.62 -1.47
CA ALA A 212 -2.31 -20.43 -0.59
C ALA A 212 -1.02 -21.03 -1.20
N LEU A 213 -1.10 -22.24 -1.78
CA LEU A 213 0.03 -22.87 -2.45
C LEU A 213 0.55 -22.06 -3.64
N ALA A 214 -0.36 -21.62 -4.53
CA ALA A 214 0.04 -20.81 -5.69
C ALA A 214 0.61 -19.45 -5.25
N LEU A 215 0.01 -18.82 -4.25
CA LEU A 215 0.45 -17.55 -3.71
C LEU A 215 1.84 -17.65 -3.09
N MET A 216 2.09 -18.62 -2.21
CA MET A 216 3.41 -18.85 -1.60
C MET A 216 4.48 -19.15 -2.67
N ASP A 217 4.17 -19.96 -3.67
CA ASP A 217 5.10 -20.28 -4.77
C ASP A 217 5.53 -19.03 -5.55
N LYS A 218 4.61 -18.09 -5.83
CA LYS A 218 4.95 -16.86 -6.56
C LYS A 218 5.57 -15.79 -5.66
N MET A 219 5.14 -15.67 -4.41
CA MET A 219 5.71 -14.69 -3.46
C MET A 219 7.17 -14.96 -3.13
N ALA A 220 7.61 -16.22 -3.22
CA ALA A 220 9.00 -16.61 -2.99
C ALA A 220 9.94 -16.27 -4.18
N GLN A 221 9.42 -15.82 -5.32
CA GLN A 221 10.22 -15.57 -6.53
C GLN A 221 10.87 -14.18 -6.52
N PRO A 222 12.20 -14.08 -6.47
CA PRO A 222 12.89 -12.80 -6.54
C PRO A 222 12.70 -12.11 -7.89
N GLY A 223 12.52 -10.79 -7.89
CA GLY A 223 12.36 -9.99 -9.10
C GLY A 223 11.05 -10.20 -9.86
N LEU A 224 10.06 -10.88 -9.26
CA LEU A 224 8.72 -10.97 -9.83
C LEU A 224 7.88 -9.76 -9.40
N GLU A 225 7.57 -8.88 -10.36
CA GLU A 225 6.73 -7.70 -10.10
C GLU A 225 5.34 -8.13 -9.64
N ILE A 226 4.79 -7.43 -8.65
CA ILE A 226 3.59 -7.85 -7.91
C ILE A 226 2.34 -8.04 -8.78
N SER A 227 2.11 -7.22 -9.81
CA SER A 227 0.97 -7.38 -10.71
C SER A 227 1.12 -8.63 -11.57
N LEU A 228 2.34 -8.90 -12.05
CA LEU A 228 2.67 -10.15 -12.74
C LEU A 228 2.55 -11.34 -11.79
N MET A 229 2.93 -11.18 -10.52
CA MET A 229 2.81 -12.22 -9.49
C MET A 229 1.36 -12.65 -9.32
N PHE A 230 0.44 -11.73 -9.03
CA PHE A 230 -0.97 -12.08 -8.83
C PHE A 230 -1.63 -12.65 -10.08
N ARG A 231 -1.20 -12.22 -11.27
CA ARG A 231 -1.62 -12.85 -12.53
C ARG A 231 -1.17 -14.31 -12.61
N GLN A 232 0.11 -14.57 -12.33
CA GLN A 232 0.64 -15.94 -12.33
C GLN A 232 -0.02 -16.81 -11.26
N VAL A 233 -0.36 -16.24 -10.09
CA VAL A 233 -1.18 -16.92 -9.07
C VAL A 233 -2.54 -17.30 -9.64
N ARG A 234 -3.25 -16.36 -10.26
CA ARG A 234 -4.56 -16.63 -10.88
C ARG A 234 -4.47 -17.73 -11.92
N ASP A 235 -3.52 -17.64 -12.84
CA ASP A 235 -3.38 -18.61 -13.94
C ASP A 235 -3.04 -20.01 -13.39
N GLN A 236 -2.22 -20.10 -12.33
CA GLN A 236 -1.92 -21.35 -11.64
C GLN A 236 -3.14 -21.94 -10.93
N VAL A 237 -3.92 -21.14 -10.22
CA VAL A 237 -5.14 -21.59 -9.52
C VAL A 237 -6.20 -22.05 -10.52
N LEU A 238 -6.41 -21.32 -11.61
CA LEU A 238 -7.32 -21.74 -12.69
C LEU A 238 -6.93 -23.11 -13.23
N ASN A 239 -5.64 -23.33 -13.50
CA ASN A 239 -5.14 -24.61 -13.99
C ASN A 239 -5.33 -25.74 -12.96
N GLN A 240 -4.94 -25.52 -11.71
CA GLN A 240 -5.03 -26.53 -10.64
C GLN A 240 -6.47 -26.90 -10.28
N THR A 241 -7.39 -25.94 -10.35
CA THR A 241 -8.80 -26.14 -9.99
C THR A 241 -9.67 -26.49 -11.20
N GLY A 242 -9.11 -26.60 -12.41
CA GLY A 242 -9.90 -26.85 -13.62
C GLY A 242 -10.92 -25.73 -13.92
N ASN A 243 -10.55 -24.48 -13.65
CA ASN A 243 -11.36 -23.26 -13.75
C ASN A 243 -12.53 -23.16 -12.74
N LEU A 244 -12.51 -23.93 -11.66
CA LEU A 244 -13.52 -23.84 -10.60
C LEU A 244 -13.32 -22.62 -9.68
N GLN A 245 -12.08 -22.16 -9.56
CA GLN A 245 -11.70 -21.01 -8.75
C GLN A 245 -10.84 -20.05 -9.56
N GLU A 246 -11.27 -18.79 -9.63
CA GLU A 246 -10.54 -17.70 -10.28
C GLU A 246 -10.20 -16.62 -9.25
N PRO A 247 -8.93 -16.48 -8.84
CA PRO A 247 -8.50 -15.37 -8.00
C PRO A 247 -8.68 -14.02 -8.69
N HIS A 248 -8.99 -12.99 -7.90
CA HIS A 248 -9.19 -11.64 -8.41
C HIS A 248 -8.50 -10.60 -7.53
N THR A 249 -7.98 -9.53 -8.14
CA THR A 249 -7.33 -8.42 -7.44
C THR A 249 -8.02 -7.10 -7.74
N TYR A 250 -8.22 -6.28 -6.71
CA TYR A 250 -8.77 -4.94 -6.80
C TYR A 250 -7.78 -3.92 -6.25
N GLY A 251 -7.95 -2.68 -6.67
CA GLY A 251 -7.16 -1.54 -6.21
C GLY A 251 -6.17 -1.02 -7.25
N SER A 252 -5.44 0.01 -6.84
CA SER A 252 -4.48 0.72 -7.68
C SER A 252 -3.13 0.63 -6.99
N LEU A 253 -2.14 0.03 -7.65
CA LEU A 253 -0.76 0.13 -7.15
C LEU A 253 -0.04 1.32 -7.79
N THR A 254 0.95 1.85 -7.07
CA THR A 254 1.72 3.04 -7.45
C THR A 254 2.51 2.80 -8.74
N GLY A 255 2.90 3.85 -9.47
CA GLY A 255 3.76 3.73 -10.64
C GLY A 255 5.21 3.37 -10.34
N VAL A 256 5.52 2.78 -9.18
CA VAL A 256 6.82 2.15 -8.88
C VAL A 256 6.61 0.63 -8.86
N PRO A 257 7.42 -0.17 -9.58
CA PRO A 257 7.27 -1.62 -9.54
C PRO A 257 7.68 -2.12 -8.17
N PHE A 258 6.96 -3.13 -7.68
CA PHE A 258 7.16 -3.67 -6.33
C PHE A 258 7.40 -5.17 -6.36
N TYR A 259 8.31 -5.63 -5.49
CA TYR A 259 8.77 -7.02 -5.42
C TYR A 259 8.67 -7.55 -3.98
N LEU A 260 8.00 -8.69 -3.78
CA LEU A 260 7.82 -9.26 -2.45
C LEU A 260 9.06 -10.04 -1.96
N ALA A 261 9.73 -10.80 -2.82
CA ALA A 261 10.95 -11.53 -2.44
C ALA A 261 12.25 -10.72 -2.63
N GLY A 262 12.14 -9.39 -2.75
CA GLY A 262 13.24 -8.51 -3.16
C GLY A 262 13.53 -8.57 -4.66
N ALA A 263 14.48 -7.75 -5.10
CA ALA A 263 14.94 -7.72 -6.48
C ALA A 263 15.78 -8.99 -6.80
N ALA A 264 15.86 -9.39 -8.07
CA ALA A 264 16.67 -10.56 -8.46
C ALA A 264 18.18 -10.29 -8.24
N GLU A 265 19.00 -11.36 -8.19
CA GLU A 265 20.47 -11.20 -8.11
C GLU A 265 21.00 -10.25 -9.19
N GLY A 266 21.62 -9.14 -8.76
CA GLY A 266 22.13 -8.10 -9.65
C GLY A 266 21.17 -6.94 -9.93
N GLN A 267 19.97 -6.93 -9.36
CA GLN A 267 19.04 -5.78 -9.39
C GLN A 267 19.14 -4.97 -8.09
N VAL A 268 18.94 -3.65 -8.19
CA VAL A 268 18.98 -2.71 -7.06
C VAL A 268 17.73 -2.90 -6.22
N ASP A 269 17.89 -3.04 -4.89
CA ASP A 269 16.77 -3.09 -3.96
C ASP A 269 15.98 -1.76 -4.01
N VAL A 270 14.73 -1.85 -4.47
CA VAL A 270 13.94 -0.75 -5.04
C VAL A 270 13.37 0.20 -3.96
N ALA A 271 13.85 0.07 -2.72
CA ALA A 271 13.44 0.95 -1.64
C ALA A 271 13.90 2.41 -1.83
N SER A 272 14.83 2.71 -2.77
CA SER A 272 15.42 4.05 -2.96
C SER A 272 15.69 4.50 -4.40
N SER A 273 15.16 3.84 -5.45
CA SER A 273 15.38 4.26 -6.85
C SER A 273 14.19 5.04 -7.42
N ALA A 274 14.46 6.01 -8.31
CA ALA A 274 13.40 6.70 -9.03
C ALA A 274 12.60 5.69 -9.86
N ALA A 275 11.27 5.89 -9.99
CA ALA A 275 10.37 4.98 -10.72
C ALA A 275 10.91 4.56 -12.10
N ILE A 276 11.54 5.51 -12.80
CA ILE A 276 12.19 5.34 -14.10
C ILE A 276 13.29 4.28 -14.09
N ASP A 277 14.13 4.25 -13.05
CA ASP A 277 15.21 3.26 -12.93
C ASP A 277 14.66 1.89 -12.51
N ALA A 278 13.64 1.88 -11.65
CA ALA A 278 13.01 0.66 -11.19
C ALA A 278 12.31 -0.10 -12.33
N TRP A 279 11.54 0.60 -13.17
CA TRP A 279 10.89 -0.01 -14.33
C TRP A 279 11.90 -0.43 -15.41
N ALA A 280 12.96 0.36 -15.61
CA ALA A 280 13.97 0.02 -16.59
C ALA A 280 14.74 -1.26 -16.19
N ALA A 281 14.93 -1.54 -14.91
CA ALA A 281 15.55 -2.79 -14.46
C ALA A 281 14.77 -4.09 -14.79
N LEU A 282 13.55 -4.02 -15.33
CA LEU A 282 12.75 -5.19 -15.69
C LEU A 282 13.39 -6.02 -16.81
N ARG A 283 13.21 -7.33 -16.69
CA ARG A 283 13.69 -8.29 -17.70
C ARG A 283 12.88 -8.17 -19.00
N PRO A 284 13.49 -8.47 -20.17
CA PRO A 284 12.79 -8.40 -21.45
C PRO A 284 11.51 -9.26 -21.52
N ASP A 285 11.49 -10.43 -20.89
CA ASP A 285 10.31 -11.30 -20.83
C ASP A 285 9.14 -10.67 -20.06
N GLN A 286 9.44 -9.88 -19.02
CA GLN A 286 8.44 -9.15 -18.27
C GLN A 286 7.96 -7.93 -19.05
N GLU A 287 8.83 -7.26 -19.81
CA GLU A 287 8.43 -6.17 -20.71
C GLU A 287 7.45 -6.64 -21.80
N ASP A 288 7.69 -7.81 -22.41
CA ASP A 288 6.77 -8.41 -23.38
C ASP A 288 5.39 -8.70 -22.76
N GLN A 289 5.38 -9.14 -21.50
CA GLN A 289 4.13 -9.31 -20.75
C GLN A 289 3.44 -7.97 -20.54
N LEU A 290 4.16 -6.92 -20.12
CA LEU A 290 3.59 -5.58 -19.96
C LEU A 290 3.02 -5.03 -21.27
N LEU A 291 3.66 -5.29 -22.41
CA LEU A 291 3.15 -4.89 -23.73
C LEU A 291 1.80 -5.56 -24.02
N ALA A 292 1.71 -6.88 -23.81
CA ALA A 292 0.45 -7.61 -23.99
C ALA A 292 -0.65 -7.08 -23.05
N LEU A 293 -0.30 -6.68 -21.82
CA LEU A 293 -1.24 -6.11 -20.86
C LEU A 293 -1.70 -4.70 -21.25
N ALA A 294 -0.78 -3.85 -21.70
CA ALA A 294 -1.10 -2.53 -22.20
C ALA A 294 -2.08 -2.61 -23.38
N ASP A 295 -1.93 -3.60 -24.27
CA ASP A 295 -2.86 -3.83 -25.38
C ASP A 295 -4.24 -4.32 -24.95
N LEU A 296 -4.36 -4.90 -23.76
CA LEU A 296 -5.63 -5.22 -23.10
C LEU A 296 -6.21 -4.05 -22.29
N GLY A 297 -5.55 -2.89 -22.26
CA GLY A 297 -6.02 -1.69 -21.57
C GLY A 297 -5.47 -1.52 -20.15
N ASP A 298 -4.49 -2.31 -19.72
CA ASP A 298 -3.90 -2.20 -18.39
C ASP A 298 -3.08 -0.90 -18.25
N THR A 299 -3.62 0.06 -17.51
CA THR A 299 -3.04 1.41 -17.38
C THR A 299 -1.73 1.42 -16.60
N ARG A 300 -1.55 0.50 -15.65
CA ARG A 300 -0.29 0.32 -14.91
C ARG A 300 0.83 -0.15 -15.83
N SER A 301 0.54 -1.12 -16.70
CA SER A 301 1.52 -1.62 -17.67
C SER A 301 1.90 -0.55 -18.67
N MET A 302 0.93 0.26 -19.12
CA MET A 302 1.21 1.44 -19.94
C MET A 302 2.11 2.44 -19.21
N LEU A 303 1.83 2.74 -17.93
CA LEU A 303 2.69 3.59 -17.09
C LEU A 303 4.11 3.03 -16.96
N GLY A 304 4.25 1.76 -16.63
CA GLY A 304 5.54 1.09 -16.53
C GLY A 304 6.34 1.15 -17.84
N LEU A 305 5.69 0.84 -18.97
CA LEU A 305 6.29 0.97 -20.29
C LEU A 305 6.70 2.41 -20.59
N ALA A 306 5.89 3.40 -20.23
CA ALA A 306 6.25 4.81 -20.39
C ALA A 306 7.51 5.16 -19.60
N TYR A 307 7.63 4.72 -18.35
CA TYR A 307 8.82 4.94 -17.55
C TYR A 307 10.07 4.27 -18.13
N ILE A 308 9.95 3.03 -18.65
CA ILE A 308 11.05 2.37 -19.39
C ILE A 308 11.49 3.25 -20.57
N ARG A 309 10.52 3.78 -21.33
CA ARG A 309 10.79 4.62 -22.51
C ARG A 309 11.30 6.03 -22.18
N LEU A 310 11.09 6.51 -20.95
CA LEU A 310 11.64 7.78 -20.46
C LEU A 310 13.03 7.62 -19.84
N ASN A 311 13.52 6.39 -19.63
CA ASN A 311 14.86 6.16 -19.08
C ASN A 311 15.95 6.38 -20.15
N PRO A 312 16.85 7.38 -20.01
CA PRO A 312 17.91 7.63 -20.97
C PRO A 312 19.06 6.60 -20.93
N ASN A 313 19.15 5.80 -19.86
CA ASN A 313 20.34 5.00 -19.55
C ASN A 313 20.33 3.58 -20.13
N GLU A 314 19.23 3.13 -20.72
CA GLU A 314 19.03 1.70 -21.05
C GLU A 314 18.89 1.40 -22.55
N GLY A 315 19.21 2.35 -23.44
CA GLY A 315 19.11 2.16 -24.89
C GLY A 315 17.68 1.94 -25.42
N ARG A 316 16.68 1.99 -24.53
CA ARG A 316 15.24 1.92 -24.83
C ARG A 316 14.55 3.29 -24.76
N PHE A 317 15.34 4.36 -24.66
CA PHE A 317 14.84 5.72 -24.59
C PHE A 317 14.06 6.11 -25.86
N ASP A 318 12.76 6.27 -25.72
CA ASP A 318 11.85 6.76 -26.76
C ASP A 318 10.73 7.59 -26.12
N PRO A 319 10.98 8.90 -25.89
CA PRO A 319 9.97 9.80 -25.33
C PRO A 319 8.67 9.86 -26.12
N LYS A 320 8.67 9.59 -27.43
CA LYS A 320 7.45 9.58 -28.24
C LYS A 320 6.60 8.36 -27.93
N ALA A 321 7.23 7.19 -27.78
CA ALA A 321 6.54 5.99 -27.31
C ALA A 321 6.01 6.19 -25.89
N ALA A 322 6.77 6.83 -25.01
CA ALA A 322 6.31 7.14 -23.65
C ALA A 322 5.03 7.99 -23.65
N VAL A 323 5.00 9.08 -24.45
CA VAL A 323 3.80 9.90 -24.62
C VAL A 323 2.61 9.07 -25.09
N SER A 324 2.83 8.16 -26.05
CA SER A 324 1.75 7.29 -26.56
C SER A 324 1.15 6.41 -25.47
N PHE A 325 1.99 5.77 -24.65
CA PHE A 325 1.54 4.96 -23.52
C PHE A 325 0.84 5.81 -22.45
N LEU A 326 1.41 6.95 -22.07
CA LEU A 326 0.81 7.86 -21.11
C LEU A 326 -0.52 8.43 -21.60
N GLN A 327 -0.65 8.75 -22.89
CA GLN A 327 -1.90 9.22 -23.46
C GLN A 327 -2.98 8.13 -23.37
N ARG A 328 -2.67 6.89 -23.77
CA ARG A 328 -3.60 5.75 -23.65
C ARG A 328 -4.03 5.53 -22.19
N ALA A 329 -3.08 5.58 -21.25
CA ALA A 329 -3.37 5.40 -19.83
C ALA A 329 -4.19 6.57 -19.25
N ALA A 330 -3.88 7.80 -19.63
CA ALA A 330 -4.61 9.01 -19.23
C ALA A 330 -6.05 9.01 -19.76
N ASP A 331 -6.24 8.58 -21.02
CA ASP A 331 -7.56 8.43 -21.66
C ASP A 331 -8.39 7.32 -21.01
N ALA A 332 -7.72 6.27 -20.50
CA ALA A 332 -8.33 5.23 -19.68
C ALA A 332 -8.53 5.65 -18.21
N GLY A 333 -8.31 6.93 -17.88
CA GLY A 333 -8.59 7.49 -16.56
C GLY A 333 -7.48 7.28 -15.55
N SER A 334 -6.22 7.04 -15.95
CA SER A 334 -5.10 6.98 -15.01
C SER A 334 -4.63 8.39 -14.61
N PRO A 335 -4.87 8.82 -13.36
CA PRO A 335 -4.44 10.13 -12.86
C PRO A 335 -2.93 10.31 -12.78
N GLU A 336 -2.18 9.24 -12.49
CA GLU A 336 -0.72 9.27 -12.52
C GLU A 336 -0.21 9.45 -13.96
N ALA A 337 -0.87 8.80 -14.94
CA ALA A 337 -0.52 9.01 -16.35
C ALA A 337 -0.86 10.42 -16.82
N GLN A 338 -1.96 11.00 -16.35
CA GLN A 338 -2.30 12.40 -16.61
C GLN A 338 -1.22 13.33 -16.06
N PHE A 339 -0.77 13.12 -14.83
CA PHE A 339 0.30 13.91 -14.22
C PHE A 339 1.64 13.79 -14.98
N GLU A 340 2.10 12.57 -15.29
CA GLU A 340 3.36 12.42 -16.00
C GLU A 340 3.27 12.98 -17.43
N LEU A 341 2.12 12.81 -18.09
CA LEU A 341 1.88 13.43 -19.40
C LEU A 341 1.88 14.96 -19.32
N ALA A 342 1.36 15.53 -18.23
CA ALA A 342 1.41 16.98 -17.98
C ALA A 342 2.86 17.47 -17.96
N LYS A 343 3.74 16.78 -17.24
CA LYS A 343 5.18 17.07 -17.17
C LYS A 343 5.86 16.97 -18.53
N LEU A 344 5.46 16.02 -19.38
CA LEU A 344 6.00 15.91 -20.74
C LEU A 344 5.57 17.08 -21.63
N TYR A 345 4.32 17.53 -21.53
CA TYR A 345 3.84 18.73 -22.24
C TYR A 345 4.44 20.03 -21.71
N GLU A 346 4.69 20.12 -20.40
CA GLU A 346 5.38 21.25 -19.79
C GLU A 346 6.83 21.38 -20.29
N ARG A 347 7.53 20.25 -20.46
CA ARG A 347 8.95 20.23 -20.84
C ARG A 347 9.19 20.06 -22.34
N GLY A 348 8.15 19.79 -23.13
CA GLY A 348 8.30 19.42 -24.55
C GLY A 348 9.09 18.11 -24.77
N THR A 349 8.96 17.13 -23.87
CA THR A 349 9.70 15.86 -23.95
C THR A 349 8.88 14.83 -24.72
N GLY A 350 9.31 14.47 -25.94
CA GLY A 350 8.58 13.55 -26.82
C GLY A 350 7.36 14.16 -27.51
N VAL A 351 6.96 15.36 -27.12
CA VAL A 351 5.87 16.18 -27.70
C VAL A 351 6.30 17.63 -27.80
N ASN A 352 5.59 18.44 -28.58
CA ASN A 352 5.76 19.88 -28.51
C ASN A 352 5.29 20.41 -27.15
N GLU A 353 5.98 21.42 -26.64
CA GLU A 353 5.60 22.13 -25.43
C GLU A 353 4.18 22.72 -25.57
N ASP A 354 3.33 22.45 -24.58
CA ASP A 354 1.96 22.96 -24.53
C ASP A 354 1.52 23.14 -23.07
N HIS A 355 1.77 24.33 -22.53
CA HIS A 355 1.41 24.68 -21.15
C HIS A 355 -0.10 24.63 -20.88
N THR A 356 -0.94 24.89 -21.88
CA THR A 356 -2.40 24.83 -21.71
C THR A 356 -2.84 23.39 -21.50
N ARG A 357 -2.27 22.47 -22.28
CA ARG A 357 -2.53 21.03 -22.15
C ARG A 357 -1.93 20.46 -20.86
N ALA A 358 -0.71 20.85 -20.51
CA ALA A 358 -0.08 20.47 -19.24
C ALA A 358 -0.97 20.87 -18.05
N LEU A 359 -1.43 22.12 -18.01
CA LEU A 359 -2.29 22.59 -16.93
C LEU A 359 -3.60 21.80 -16.82
N LYS A 360 -4.26 21.50 -17.94
CA LYS A 360 -5.49 20.68 -17.94
C LYS A 360 -5.25 19.27 -17.40
N LEU A 361 -4.12 18.66 -17.73
CA LEU A 361 -3.75 17.33 -17.26
C LEU A 361 -3.41 17.33 -15.77
N TYR A 362 -2.69 18.34 -15.27
CA TYR A 362 -2.48 18.53 -13.83
C TYR A 362 -3.82 18.68 -13.09
N GLN A 363 -4.75 19.47 -13.63
CA GLN A 363 -6.09 19.64 -13.06
C GLN A 363 -6.88 18.32 -13.04
N ALA A 364 -6.88 17.56 -14.13
CA ALA A 364 -7.57 16.26 -14.21
C ALA A 364 -7.01 15.23 -13.21
N ALA A 365 -5.69 15.20 -13.01
CA ALA A 365 -5.06 14.33 -12.02
C ALA A 365 -5.43 14.77 -10.59
N ALA A 366 -5.43 16.08 -10.34
CA ALA A 366 -5.79 16.66 -9.05
C ALA A 366 -7.28 16.52 -8.70
N GLU A 367 -8.19 16.51 -9.68
CA GLU A 367 -9.61 16.21 -9.49
C GLU A 367 -9.86 14.78 -8.99
N GLN A 368 -8.92 13.87 -9.23
CA GLN A 368 -8.95 12.48 -8.76
C GLN A 368 -8.10 12.25 -7.50
N ASP A 369 -7.85 13.32 -6.73
CA ASP A 369 -7.04 13.29 -5.51
C ASP A 369 -5.58 12.81 -5.71
N PHE A 370 -4.99 13.06 -6.89
CA PHE A 370 -3.55 12.77 -7.05
C PHE A 370 -2.70 13.83 -6.34
N ALA A 371 -2.14 13.46 -5.20
CA ALA A 371 -1.51 14.40 -4.28
C ALA A 371 -0.30 15.13 -4.90
N ASP A 372 0.50 14.48 -5.76
CA ASP A 372 1.60 15.12 -6.48
C ASP A 372 1.10 16.25 -7.40
N ALA A 373 0.02 16.00 -8.15
CA ALA A 373 -0.60 17.01 -9.01
C ALA A 373 -1.20 18.17 -8.21
N ILE A 374 -1.82 17.88 -7.07
CA ILE A 374 -2.39 18.88 -6.16
C ILE A 374 -1.26 19.77 -5.60
N ASN A 375 -0.17 19.17 -5.14
CA ASN A 375 1.01 19.88 -4.66
C ASN A 375 1.62 20.78 -5.74
N ASP A 376 1.79 20.26 -6.95
CA ASP A 376 2.37 21.01 -8.08
C ASP A 376 1.45 22.16 -8.52
N LEU A 377 0.13 21.97 -8.52
CA LEU A 377 -0.83 23.07 -8.72
C LEU A 377 -0.73 24.13 -7.61
N GLY A 378 -0.47 23.73 -6.37
CA GLY A 378 -0.17 24.64 -5.28
C GLY A 378 1.04 25.52 -5.59
N PHE A 379 2.15 24.92 -6.03
CA PHE A 379 3.35 25.66 -6.45
C PHE A 379 3.08 26.57 -7.65
N LEU A 380 2.37 26.09 -8.67
CA LEU A 380 2.00 26.88 -9.86
C LEU A 380 1.14 28.09 -9.48
N HIS A 381 0.21 27.94 -8.54
CA HIS A 381 -0.55 29.06 -8.00
C HIS A 381 0.28 29.97 -7.10
N TYR A 382 1.25 29.46 -6.34
CA TYR A 382 2.06 30.28 -5.46
C TYR A 382 2.97 31.25 -6.23
N GLN A 383 3.71 30.72 -7.21
CA GLN A 383 4.70 31.50 -7.96
C GLN A 383 4.15 32.09 -9.29
N GLY A 384 3.02 31.59 -9.76
CA GLY A 384 2.56 31.76 -11.14
C GLY A 384 3.30 30.82 -12.09
N GLY A 385 2.58 30.19 -13.02
CA GLY A 385 3.18 29.19 -13.91
C GLY A 385 2.15 28.61 -14.88
N LEU A 386 2.62 28.10 -16.03
CA LEU A 386 1.76 27.54 -17.10
C LEU A 386 0.63 28.49 -17.54
N GLY A 387 0.86 29.81 -17.47
CA GLY A 387 -0.14 30.83 -17.80
C GLY A 387 -1.09 31.22 -16.65
N LEU A 388 -0.93 30.63 -15.46
CA LEU A 388 -1.65 31.04 -14.26
C LEU A 388 -0.98 32.26 -13.59
N PRO A 389 -1.74 33.27 -13.16
CA PRO A 389 -1.24 34.31 -12.27
C PRO A 389 -1.00 33.75 -10.86
N ALA A 390 -0.07 34.35 -10.13
CA ALA A 390 0.15 34.03 -8.73
C ALA A 390 -1.11 34.34 -7.90
N ASN A 391 -1.50 33.38 -7.07
CA ASN A 391 -2.61 33.42 -6.12
C ASN A 391 -2.21 32.61 -4.88
N PRO A 392 -1.56 33.25 -3.89
CA PRO A 392 -1.10 32.58 -2.68
C PRO A 392 -2.23 31.92 -1.89
N GLN A 393 -3.41 32.55 -1.79
CA GLN A 393 -4.55 31.97 -1.07
C GLN A 393 -4.97 30.63 -1.67
N LYS A 394 -5.09 30.57 -3.00
CA LYS A 394 -5.40 29.31 -3.70
C LYS A 394 -4.30 28.27 -3.58
N ALA A 395 -3.03 28.70 -3.53
CA ALA A 395 -1.92 27.79 -3.28
C ALA A 395 -2.01 27.13 -1.89
N LEU A 396 -2.42 27.89 -0.86
CA LEU A 396 -2.62 27.35 0.49
C LEU A 396 -3.71 26.27 0.52
N GLU A 397 -4.83 26.47 -0.19
CA GLU A 397 -5.89 25.45 -0.32
C GLU A 397 -5.37 24.15 -0.96
N PHE A 398 -4.52 24.25 -1.99
CA PHE A 398 -3.88 23.09 -2.60
C PHE A 398 -2.89 22.40 -1.66
N PHE A 399 -2.05 23.16 -0.94
CA PHE A 399 -1.09 22.59 0.01
C PHE A 399 -1.79 21.89 1.17
N GLU A 400 -2.86 22.47 1.71
CA GLU A 400 -3.69 21.83 2.74
C GLU A 400 -4.26 20.49 2.22
N ARG A 401 -4.90 20.51 1.06
CA ARG A 401 -5.48 19.30 0.47
C ARG A 401 -4.42 18.21 0.20
N ALA A 402 -3.25 18.57 -0.32
CA ALA A 402 -2.17 17.61 -0.53
C ALA A 402 -1.61 17.08 0.80
N ALA A 403 -1.52 17.93 1.84
CA ALA A 403 -1.08 17.53 3.17
C ALA A 403 -2.06 16.54 3.84
N ASP A 404 -3.36 16.76 3.67
CA ASP A 404 -4.43 15.88 4.15
C ASP A 404 -4.43 14.53 3.42
N LEU A 405 -4.06 14.52 2.13
CA LEU A 405 -3.77 13.32 1.34
C LEU A 405 -2.38 12.70 1.65
N ARG A 406 -1.73 13.13 2.73
CA ARG A 406 -0.46 12.61 3.23
C ARG A 406 0.74 12.80 2.30
N HIS A 407 0.72 13.79 1.41
CA HIS A 407 1.89 14.13 0.58
C HIS A 407 3.02 14.72 1.46
N PRO A 408 4.19 14.07 1.57
CA PRO A 408 5.20 14.41 2.58
C PRO A 408 5.70 15.86 2.51
N GLN A 409 5.96 16.36 1.29
CA GLN A 409 6.43 17.73 1.09
C GLN A 409 5.31 18.74 1.38
N ALA A 410 4.06 18.40 1.08
CA ALA A 410 2.93 19.29 1.33
C ALA A 410 2.66 19.39 2.84
N GLN A 411 2.73 18.29 3.58
CA GLN A 411 2.62 18.29 5.04
C GLN A 411 3.67 19.19 5.69
N PHE A 412 4.92 19.10 5.24
CA PHE A 412 5.99 19.98 5.72
C PHE A 412 5.72 21.46 5.39
N ASN A 413 5.43 21.76 4.12
CA ASN A 413 5.18 23.14 3.68
C ASN A 413 4.00 23.75 4.44
N PHE A 414 2.92 22.98 4.59
CA PHE A 414 1.74 23.44 5.30
C PHE A 414 2.01 23.67 6.79
N ALA A 415 2.79 22.80 7.43
CA ALA A 415 3.23 23.02 8.81
C ALA A 415 4.04 24.31 8.98
N ALA A 416 4.96 24.60 8.05
CA ALA A 416 5.75 25.83 8.07
C ALA A 416 4.87 27.08 7.88
N LEU A 417 3.90 27.04 6.96
CA LEU A 417 2.96 28.14 6.73
C LEU A 417 2.07 28.41 7.95
N ILE A 418 1.66 27.37 8.67
CA ILE A 418 0.92 27.51 9.94
C ILE A 418 1.81 28.15 11.00
N ASP A 419 3.06 27.70 11.14
CA ASP A 419 4.01 28.23 12.14
C ASP A 419 4.36 29.70 11.90
N ASP A 420 4.46 30.10 10.63
CA ASP A 420 4.65 31.50 10.20
C ASP A 420 3.39 32.38 10.41
N GLY A 421 2.27 31.79 10.83
CA GLY A 421 1.01 32.50 11.09
C GLY A 421 0.27 32.93 9.82
N LEU A 422 0.53 32.27 8.69
CA LEU A 422 -0.12 32.59 7.40
C LEU A 422 -1.49 31.93 7.26
N ILE A 423 -1.84 31.00 8.15
CA ILE A 423 -3.13 30.30 8.22
C ILE A 423 -3.89 30.77 9.47
N ALA A 424 -4.90 31.62 9.28
CA ALA A 424 -5.51 32.40 10.37
C ALA A 424 -6.25 31.56 11.44
N ASP A 425 -6.69 30.36 11.10
CA ASP A 425 -7.48 29.46 11.95
C ASP A 425 -6.66 28.28 12.52
N LYS A 426 -5.37 28.20 12.22
CA LYS A 426 -4.47 27.14 12.70
C LYS A 426 -3.36 27.71 13.55
N GLY A 427 -2.84 26.88 14.46
CA GLY A 427 -1.82 27.28 15.42
C GLY A 427 -0.69 26.26 15.58
N PRO A 428 0.16 26.44 16.61
CA PRO A 428 1.31 25.58 16.87
C PRO A 428 1.00 24.08 16.98
N ASP A 429 -0.17 23.73 17.53
CA ASP A 429 -0.60 22.33 17.66
C ASP A 429 -0.93 21.67 16.30
N ASP A 430 -1.45 22.45 15.35
CA ASP A 430 -1.72 22.03 13.98
C ASP A 430 -0.41 21.91 13.19
N SER A 431 0.49 22.88 13.34
CA SER A 431 1.83 22.78 12.74
C SER A 431 2.56 21.52 13.22
N ALA A 432 2.57 21.29 14.54
CA ALA A 432 3.16 20.10 15.14
C ALA A 432 2.47 18.80 14.68
N TYR A 433 1.15 18.83 14.43
CA TYR A 433 0.44 17.70 13.83
C TYR A 433 1.00 17.36 12.45
N TYR A 434 1.07 18.32 11.53
CA TYR A 434 1.57 18.07 10.18
C TYR A 434 3.06 17.71 10.16
N LEU A 435 3.89 18.27 11.04
CA LEU A 435 5.29 17.84 11.20
C LEU A 435 5.41 16.40 11.66
N TYR A 436 4.61 16.01 12.66
CA TYR A 436 4.55 14.63 13.12
C TYR A 436 4.10 13.70 12.00
N GLN A 437 3.03 14.05 11.27
CA GLN A 437 2.57 13.24 10.14
C GLN A 437 3.65 13.11 9.06
N ALA A 438 4.38 14.18 8.75
CA ALA A 438 5.47 14.14 7.77
C ALA A 438 6.65 13.23 8.20
N LEU A 439 6.94 13.16 9.51
CA LEU A 439 7.87 12.17 10.06
C LEU A 439 7.34 10.75 9.89
N ARG A 440 6.06 10.53 10.23
CA ARG A 440 5.42 9.20 10.10
C ARG A 440 5.38 8.75 8.64
N THR A 441 5.11 9.62 7.68
CA THR A 441 5.14 9.31 6.23
C THR A 441 6.56 9.05 5.69
N GLY A 442 7.60 9.25 6.50
CA GLY A 442 8.98 8.91 6.14
C GLY A 442 9.76 10.03 5.46
N SER A 443 9.33 11.29 5.58
CA SER A 443 10.05 12.43 5.02
C SER A 443 11.45 12.59 5.63
N SER A 444 12.48 12.19 4.88
CA SER A 444 13.88 12.34 5.28
C SER A 444 14.27 13.81 5.42
N ASP A 445 13.67 14.68 4.62
CA ASP A 445 13.91 16.13 4.67
C ASP A 445 13.44 16.71 5.99
N VAL A 446 12.23 16.34 6.43
CA VAL A 446 11.68 16.76 7.74
C VAL A 446 12.51 16.19 8.88
N LEU A 447 12.90 14.92 8.82
CA LEU A 447 13.79 14.32 9.81
C LEU A 447 15.10 15.10 9.92
N THR A 448 15.77 15.36 8.80
CA THR A 448 17.05 16.09 8.74
C THR A 448 16.89 17.49 9.30
N LEU A 449 15.84 18.19 8.88
CA LEU A 449 15.59 19.57 9.24
C LEU A 449 15.22 19.76 10.72
N LEU A 450 14.39 18.88 11.29
CA LEU A 450 14.13 18.87 12.74
C LEU A 450 15.36 18.45 13.56
N SER A 451 16.27 17.68 12.97
CA SER A 451 17.52 17.27 13.63
C SER A 451 18.57 18.37 13.62
N GLU A 452 18.78 19.02 12.47
CA GLU A 452 19.87 19.97 12.25
C GLU A 452 19.47 21.43 12.53
N ARG A 453 18.20 21.78 12.29
CA ARG A 453 17.70 23.16 12.35
C ARG A 453 16.36 23.28 13.08
N PRO A 454 16.18 22.70 14.28
CA PRO A 454 14.90 22.73 14.98
C PRO A 454 14.38 24.14 15.24
N THR A 455 15.27 25.12 15.40
CA THR A 455 14.94 26.52 15.70
C THR A 455 14.27 27.27 14.55
N MET A 456 14.13 26.65 13.38
CA MET A 456 13.35 27.26 12.30
C MET A 456 11.85 27.30 12.60
N PHE A 457 11.37 26.39 13.43
CA PHE A 457 10.00 26.44 13.95
C PHE A 457 9.95 27.25 15.23
N THR A 458 8.82 27.89 15.52
CA THR A 458 8.63 28.66 16.75
C THR A 458 8.77 27.79 18.01
N ASP A 459 9.05 28.42 19.15
CA ASP A 459 9.12 27.72 20.45
C ASP A 459 7.82 26.99 20.81
N GLN A 460 6.68 27.57 20.44
CA GLN A 460 5.37 26.99 20.69
C GLN A 460 5.17 25.71 19.87
N THR A 461 5.53 25.72 18.59
CA THR A 461 5.42 24.54 17.71
C THR A 461 6.37 23.43 18.14
N ARG A 462 7.59 23.77 18.56
CA ARG A 462 8.54 22.78 19.10
C ARG A 462 8.00 22.10 20.37
N ARG A 463 7.41 22.86 21.29
CA ARG A 463 6.77 22.29 22.49
C ARG A 463 5.58 21.40 22.13
N ALA A 464 4.73 21.85 21.20
CA ALA A 464 3.60 21.06 20.71
C ALA A 464 4.07 19.73 20.08
N LEU A 465 5.16 19.75 19.32
CA LEU A 465 5.75 18.52 18.76
C LEU A 465 6.31 17.60 19.86
N GLN A 466 7.00 18.12 20.88
CA GLN A 466 7.42 17.32 22.03
C GLN A 466 6.23 16.69 22.78
N ALA A 467 5.13 17.43 22.94
CA ALA A 467 3.90 16.92 23.54
C ALA A 467 3.34 15.75 22.72
N ARG A 468 3.24 15.92 21.41
CA ARG A 468 2.76 14.87 20.49
C ARG A 468 3.65 13.63 20.48
N LEU A 469 4.97 13.80 20.51
CA LEU A 469 5.91 12.68 20.66
C LEU A 469 5.72 11.94 21.99
N LYS A 470 5.35 12.67 23.05
CA LYS A 470 5.11 12.10 24.37
C LYS A 470 3.79 11.35 24.45
N ASP A 471 2.72 11.89 23.87
CA ASP A 471 1.41 11.24 23.79
C ASP A 471 1.47 9.92 23.01
N ASN A 472 2.36 9.85 22.00
CA ASN A 472 2.61 8.63 21.21
C ASN A 472 3.74 7.75 21.80
N SER A 473 4.12 7.97 23.06
CA SER A 473 5.14 7.18 23.78
C SER A 473 6.56 7.15 23.16
N PHE A 474 6.86 8.06 22.23
CA PHE A 474 8.20 8.20 21.64
C PHE A 474 9.16 9.02 22.50
N TYR A 475 8.63 9.88 23.39
CA TYR A 475 9.42 10.80 24.21
C TYR A 475 8.91 10.84 25.66
N GLN A 476 9.81 10.85 26.65
CA GLN A 476 9.43 10.88 28.08
C GLN A 476 9.95 12.12 28.83
N GLY A 477 10.71 12.99 28.15
CA GLY A 477 11.32 14.16 28.78
C GLY A 477 10.35 15.33 29.04
N ALA A 478 10.94 16.50 29.31
CA ALA A 478 10.21 17.74 29.56
C ALA A 478 9.74 18.39 28.25
N ILE A 479 8.62 19.09 28.30
CA ILE A 479 8.12 19.88 27.17
C ILE A 479 8.70 21.30 27.30
N ASP A 480 9.96 21.45 26.91
CA ASP A 480 10.78 22.65 27.10
C ASP A 480 11.06 23.43 25.81
N GLY A 481 10.68 22.87 24.65
CA GLY A 481 10.95 23.43 23.33
C GLY A 481 12.39 23.21 22.86
N ASP A 482 13.25 22.56 23.66
CA ASP A 482 14.63 22.26 23.32
C ASP A 482 14.77 20.85 22.74
N PHE A 483 15.28 20.74 21.51
CA PHE A 483 15.40 19.46 20.81
C PHE A 483 16.73 18.79 21.14
N GLY A 484 16.96 18.58 22.44
CA GLY A 484 18.12 17.85 22.96
C GLY A 484 18.10 16.36 22.62
N PRO A 485 19.09 15.58 23.10
CA PRO A 485 19.26 14.17 22.71
C PRO A 485 18.03 13.29 22.93
N GLY A 486 17.23 13.57 23.97
CA GLY A 486 16.00 12.84 24.24
C GLY A 486 14.92 13.07 23.18
N THR A 487 14.70 14.33 22.78
CA THR A 487 13.73 14.68 21.75
C THR A 487 14.19 14.18 20.39
N GLN A 488 15.49 14.28 20.07
CA GLN A 488 16.06 13.74 18.83
C GLN A 488 15.83 12.23 18.70
N ARG A 489 16.04 11.45 19.78
CA ARG A 489 15.68 10.03 19.79
C ARG A 489 14.18 9.82 19.58
N GLY A 490 13.34 10.64 20.21
CA GLY A 490 11.88 10.59 20.01
C GLY A 490 11.48 10.84 18.56
N ILE A 491 12.07 11.84 17.89
CA ILE A 491 11.86 12.15 16.47
C ILE A 491 12.28 10.97 15.59
N ARG A 492 13.45 10.37 15.84
CA ARG A 492 13.93 9.18 15.10
C ARG A 492 13.02 7.98 15.28
N ARG A 493 12.53 7.72 16.50
CA ARG A 493 11.55 6.66 16.77
C ARG A 493 10.22 6.92 16.07
N ALA A 494 9.72 8.16 16.10
CA ALA A 494 8.54 8.53 15.34
C ALA A 494 8.76 8.33 13.83
N TYR A 495 9.96 8.56 13.32
CA TYR A 495 10.31 8.25 11.94
C TYR A 495 10.41 6.73 11.65
N GLY A 496 10.48 5.86 12.67
CA GLY A 496 10.63 4.41 12.51
C GLY A 496 12.09 3.94 12.45
N ILE A 497 13.04 4.72 12.97
CA ILE A 497 14.41 4.27 13.20
C ILE A 497 14.50 3.77 14.65
N GLU A 498 14.60 2.47 14.81
CA GLU A 498 14.91 1.83 16.09
C GLU A 498 16.44 1.90 16.35
N GLU A 499 16.83 2.18 17.60
CA GLU A 499 18.23 2.29 18.05
C GLU A 499 18.67 1.06 18.86
#